data_AF-A0A2H0LLN9-F1
#
_entry.id   AF-A0A2H0LLN9-F1
#
_cell.length_a   1.000
_cell.length_b   1.000
_cell.length_c   1.000
_cell.angle_alpha   90.00
_cell.angle_beta   90.00
_cell.angle_gamma   90.00
#
_symmetry.space_group_name_H-M   'P 1'
#
loop_
_entity.id
_entity.type
_entity.pdbx_description
1 polymer ?
#
loop_
_entity_poly.entity_id
_entity_poly.type
_entity_poly.pdbx_seq_one_letter_code
_entity_poly.pdbx_strand_id
1 'polypeptide(L)' 'DIDRRTINELFIITQPAHLQKLENVKLSSDQRDLKRAELIREKLNLL' A
#
# COMPACT_ATOMS: atom_id res chain seq x y z
N ASP A 1 -7.96 5.44 17.87
CA ASP A 1 -6.52 5.14 17.89
C ASP A 1 -6.25 4.12 16.79
N ILE A 2 -5.10 4.17 16.11
CA ILE A 2 -4.75 3.22 15.03
C ILE A 2 -3.86 2.13 15.63
N ASP A 3 -4.17 0.85 15.38
CA ASP A 3 -3.34 -0.25 15.86
C ASP A 3 -1.94 -0.17 15.22
N ARG A 4 -0.89 -0.25 16.05
CA ARG A 4 0.50 -0.31 15.59
C ARG A 4 0.73 -1.45 14.60
N ARG A 5 -0.02 -2.55 14.70
CA ARG A 5 0.03 -3.66 13.73
C ARG A 5 -0.35 -3.18 12.33
N THR A 6 -1.43 -2.39 12.21
CA THR A 6 -1.86 -1.80 10.93
C THR A 6 -0.78 -0.92 10.33
N ILE A 7 -0.11 -0.10 11.15
CA ILE A 7 1.01 0.73 10.69
C ILE A 7 2.18 -0.12 10.20
N ASN A 8 2.57 -1.15 10.95
CA ASN A 8 3.67 -2.05 10.58
C ASN A 8 3.36 -2.80 9.27
N GLU A 9 2.13 -3.28 9.09
CA GLU A 9 1.70 -3.94 7.86
C GLU A 9 1.78 -2.98 6.67
N LEU A 10 1.22 -1.78 6.80
CA LEU A 10 1.29 -0.75 5.77
C LEU A 10 2.74 -0.42 5.40
N PHE A 11 3.64 -0.34 6.38
CA PHE A 11 5.05 -0.06 6.14
C PHE A 11 5.75 -1.10 5.25
N ILE A 12 5.34 -2.37 5.33
CA ILE A 12 5.89 -3.45 4.51
C ILE A 12 5.20 -3.52 3.14
N ILE A 13 3.87 -3.54 3.09
CA ILE A 13 3.14 -3.82 1.85
C ILE A 13 3.19 -2.64 0.86
N THR A 14 3.39 -1.41 1.34
CA THR A 14 3.47 -0.21 0.49
C THR A 14 4.85 -0.01 -0.18
N GLN A 15 5.84 -0.83 0.16
CA GLN A 15 7.17 -0.77 -0.43
C GLN A 15 7.14 -1.14 -1.92
N PRO A 16 7.99 -0.53 -2.77
CA PRO A 16 7.89 -0.67 -4.23
C PRO A 16 7.89 -2.12 -4.74
N ALA A 17 8.72 -2.99 -4.16
CA ALA A 17 8.82 -4.39 -4.56
C ALA A 17 7.61 -5.22 -4.09
N HIS A 18 7.13 -4.97 -2.88
CA HIS A 18 5.95 -5.66 -2.33
C HIS A 18 4.69 -5.24 -3.07
N LEU A 19 4.53 -3.94 -3.33
CA LEU A 19 3.42 -3.40 -4.09
C LEU A 19 3.38 -3.95 -5.52
N GLN A 20 4.53 -4.00 -6.22
CA GLN A 20 4.59 -4.61 -7.55
C GLN A 20 4.31 -6.11 -7.54
N LYS A 21 4.76 -6.82 -6.49
CA LYS A 21 4.46 -8.24 -6.32
C LYS A 21 2.97 -8.48 -6.07
N LEU A 22 2.31 -7.60 -5.29
CA LEU A 22 0.88 -7.68 -4.98
C LEU A 22 0.02 -7.53 -6.24
N GLU A 23 0.35 -6.54 -7.08
CA GLU A 23 -0.39 -6.27 -8.33
C GLU A 23 -0.03 -7.25 -9.46
N ASN A 24 1.05 -8.04 -9.29
CA ASN A 24 1.54 -9.01 -10.28
C ASN A 24 1.81 -8.41 -11.68
N VAL A 25 2.07 -7.10 -11.75
CA VAL A 25 2.38 -6.35 -12.97
C VAL A 25 3.47 -5.32 -12.70
N LYS A 26 4.20 -4.92 -13.75
CA LYS A 26 5.13 -3.78 -13.63
C LYS A 26 4.33 -2.48 -13.59
N LEU A 27 4.43 -1.78 -12.46
CA LEU A 27 3.81 -0.48 -12.26
C LEU A 27 4.80 0.65 -12.57
N SER A 28 4.35 1.68 -13.28
CA SER A 28 5.06 2.95 -13.39
C SER A 28 5.16 3.64 -12.03
N SER A 29 5.93 4.74 -11.93
CA SER A 29 6.01 5.49 -10.66
C SER A 29 4.64 6.00 -10.21
N ASP A 30 3.91 6.64 -11.13
CA ASP A 30 2.60 7.22 -10.83
C ASP A 30 1.57 6.15 -10.45
N GLN A 31 1.59 4.99 -11.14
CA GLN A 31 0.72 3.87 -10.80
C GLN A 31 1.03 3.31 -9.41
N ARG A 32 2.30 3.24 -9.00
CA ARG A 32 2.67 2.83 -7.64
C ARG A 32 2.16 3.83 -6.61
N ASP A 33 2.25 5.12 -6.88
CA ASP A 33 1.82 6.14 -5.93
C ASP A 33 0.29 6.12 -5.76
N LEU A 34 -0.46 5.96 -6.86
CA LEU A 34 -1.91 5.74 -6.84
C LEU A 34 -2.29 4.50 -6.03
N LYS A 35 -1.69 3.35 -6.35
CA LYS A 35 -2.00 2.07 -5.68
C LYS A 35 -1.61 2.08 -4.20
N ARG A 36 -0.49 2.71 -3.86
CA ARG A 36 -0.08 2.92 -2.46
C ARG A 36 -1.14 3.72 -1.70
N ALA A 37 -1.61 4.82 -2.28
CA ALA A 37 -2.59 5.67 -1.65
C ALA A 37 -3.95 4.96 -1.49
N GLU A 38 -4.36 4.15 -2.47
CA GLU A 38 -5.55 3.29 -2.39
C GLU A 38 -5.44 2.30 -1.23
N LEU A 39 -4.36 1.51 -1.17
CA LEU A 39 -4.14 0.52 -0.11
C LEU A 39 -4.10 1.14 1.29
N ILE A 40 -3.45 2.30 1.44
CA ILE A 40 -3.43 3.01 2.73
C ILE A 40 -4.84 3.41 3.13
N ARG A 41 -5.62 4.00 2.22
CA ARG A 41 -6.98 4.42 2.53
C ARG A 41 -7.89 3.24 2.86
N GLU A 42 -7.82 2.15 2.10
CA GLU A 42 -8.58 0.92 2.40
C GLU A 42 -8.24 0.37 3.78
N LYS A 43 -6.95 0.25 4.12
CA LYS A 43 -6.53 -0.34 5.41
C LYS A 43 -6.84 0.54 6.62
N LEU A 44 -6.94 1.84 6.41
CA LEU A 44 -7.32 2.80 7.44
C LEU A 44 -8.85 3.05 7.47
N ASN A 45 -9.65 2.33 6.67
CA ASN A 45 -11.10 2.52 6.51
C ASN A 45 -11.46 3.98 6.16
N LEU A 46 -10.67 4.60 5.29
CA LEU A 46 -10.89 5.96 4.76
C LEU A 46 -11.61 5.95 3.40
N LEU A 47 -11.96 4.76 2.90
CA LEU A 47 -12.71 4.50 1.66
C LEU A 47 -13.90 3.59 1.97
#